data_AF-A0AAD6E1X1-F1
#
_entry.id   AF-A0AAD6E1X1-F1
#
_cell.length_a   1.000
_cell.length_b   1.000
_cell.length_c   1.000
_cell.angle_alpha   90.00
_cell.angle_beta   90.00
_cell.angle_gamma   90.00
#
_symmetry.space_group_name_H-M   'P 1'
#
loop_
_entity.id
_entity.type
_entity.pdbx_description
1 polymer ?
#
loop_
_entity_poly.entity_id
_entity_poly.type
_entity_poly.pdbx_seq_one_letter_code
_entity_poly.pdbx_strand_id
1 'polypeptide(L)'
;MVLIWTGLAGGDNEYCAILVAVNSLLQVVFAPLAILFIKIIGHSGGQVTLSYSTAAKSVVVFLGIPLGAAIITRIVLQKIASPRWYDQVFLKRAGPWSLLELLFTILMVFASRGRQVVHQIVSVVRVATSLIVYFIVVFFFTLLVTYKLGFGYKLAATQSFTAASNNFELAIAVAVATFGANSN
;
A
#
# COMPACT_ATOMS: atom_id res chain seq x y z
N MET A 1 -4.42 -5.16 2.10
CA MET A 1 -4.62 -6.16 1.02
C MET A 1 -3.67 -7.35 1.10
N VAL A 2 -2.34 -7.17 1.21
CA VAL A 2 -1.37 -8.28 1.14
C VAL A 2 -1.59 -9.36 2.20
N LEU A 3 -2.00 -8.98 3.42
CA LEU A 3 -2.35 -9.91 4.52
C LEU A 3 -3.43 -10.92 4.14
N ILE A 4 -4.44 -10.51 3.36
CA ILE A 4 -5.55 -11.39 2.96
C ILE A 4 -5.05 -12.43 1.95
N TRP A 5 -4.30 -11.99 0.94
CA TRP A 5 -3.74 -12.88 -0.09
C TRP A 5 -2.72 -13.85 0.49
N THR A 6 -1.86 -13.39 1.40
CA THR A 6 -0.92 -14.25 2.14
C THR A 6 -1.67 -15.32 2.94
N GLY A 7 -2.74 -14.93 3.65
CA GLY A 7 -3.58 -15.88 4.39
C GLY A 7 -4.25 -16.92 3.49
N LEU A 8 -4.77 -16.52 2.33
CA LEU A 8 -5.37 -17.42 1.34
C LEU A 8 -4.35 -18.36 0.69
N ALA A 9 -3.11 -17.90 0.49
CA ALA A 9 -2.04 -18.69 -0.10
C ALA A 9 -1.32 -19.63 0.88
N GLY A 10 -1.75 -19.66 2.15
CA GLY A 10 -1.14 -20.46 3.21
C GLY A 10 0.22 -19.93 3.70
N GLY A 11 0.48 -18.63 3.49
CA GLY A 11 1.68 -17.95 3.98
C GLY A 11 1.65 -17.65 5.48
N ASP A 12 2.75 -17.10 5.98
CA ASP A 12 2.86 -16.62 7.35
C ASP A 12 2.27 -15.20 7.49
N ASN A 13 1.16 -15.09 8.23
CA ASN A 13 0.45 -13.82 8.45
C ASN A 13 1.14 -12.92 9.48
N GLU A 14 1.83 -13.48 10.47
CA GLU A 14 2.54 -12.69 11.48
C GLU A 14 3.76 -12.02 10.84
N TYR A 15 4.53 -12.79 10.07
CA TYR A 15 5.64 -12.27 9.27
C TYR A 15 5.16 -11.22 8.26
N CYS A 16 4.02 -11.47 7.60
CA CYS A 16 3.42 -10.49 6.69
C CYS A 16 3.07 -9.17 7.40
N ALA A 17 2.53 -9.24 8.62
CA ALA A 17 2.16 -8.05 9.39
C ALA A 17 3.40 -7.23 9.77
N ILE A 18 4.48 -7.90 10.18
CA ILE A 18 5.77 -7.26 10.49
C ILE A 18 6.31 -6.56 9.23
N LEU A 19 6.37 -7.28 8.10
CA LEU A 19 6.87 -6.71 6.85
C LEU A 19 6.06 -5.49 6.40
N VAL A 20 4.74 -5.52 6.53
CA VAL A 20 3.87 -4.37 6.20
C VAL A 20 4.17 -3.19 7.11
N ALA A 21 4.34 -3.42 8.42
CA ALA A 21 4.67 -2.36 9.38
C ALA A 21 6.05 -1.73 9.07
N VAL A 22 7.05 -2.57 8.80
CA VAL A 22 8.40 -2.13 8.42
C VAL A 22 8.36 -1.36 7.10
N ASN A 23 7.67 -1.88 6.08
CA ASN A 23 7.50 -1.22 4.78
C ASN A 23 6.87 0.17 4.93
N SER A 24 5.84 0.31 5.74
CA SER A 24 5.21 1.61 6.03
C SER A 24 6.18 2.58 6.73
N LEU A 25 6.97 2.12 7.69
CA LEU A 25 7.98 2.95 8.35
C LEU A 25 9.08 3.39 7.36
N LEU A 26 9.58 2.45 6.57
CA LEU A 26 10.57 2.72 5.53
C LEU A 26 10.02 3.70 4.49
N GLN A 27 8.74 3.64 4.12
CA GLN A 27 8.12 4.62 3.23
C GLN A 27 8.13 6.04 3.81
N VAL A 28 7.96 6.22 5.13
CA VAL A 28 8.10 7.55 5.76
C VAL A 28 9.55 8.03 5.70
N VAL A 29 10.50 7.16 6.03
CA VAL A 29 11.93 7.50 6.07
C VAL A 29 12.48 7.76 4.67
N PHE A 30 12.05 6.99 3.68
CA PHE A 30 12.47 7.08 2.29
C PHE A 30 11.53 7.89 1.40
N ALA A 31 10.46 8.49 1.94
CA ALA A 31 9.65 9.47 1.22
C ALA A 31 10.49 10.57 0.52
N PRO A 32 11.62 11.04 1.09
CA PRO A 32 12.51 11.97 0.40
C PRO A 32 13.17 11.41 -0.87
N LEU A 33 13.36 10.09 -0.98
CA LEU A 33 13.88 9.46 -2.21
C LEU A 33 12.88 9.57 -3.37
N ALA A 34 11.58 9.64 -3.11
CA ALA A 34 10.59 9.88 -4.15
C ALA A 34 10.83 11.22 -4.87
N ILE A 35 11.29 12.24 -4.12
CA ILE A 35 11.68 13.54 -4.69
C ILE A 35 12.91 13.38 -5.60
N LEU A 36 13.88 12.54 -5.22
CA LEU A 36 15.05 12.23 -6.05
C LEU A 36 14.62 11.56 -7.37
N PHE A 37 13.77 10.54 -7.31
CA PHE A 37 13.28 9.87 -8.52
C PHE A 37 12.45 10.80 -9.44
N ILE A 38 11.57 11.63 -8.88
CA ILE A 38 10.69 12.51 -9.66
C ILE A 38 11.45 13.72 -10.24
N LYS A 39 12.34 14.34 -9.44
CA LYS A 39 13.00 15.60 -9.79
C LYS A 39 14.30 15.41 -10.56
N ILE A 40 15.09 14.39 -10.23
CA ILE A 40 16.43 14.18 -10.83
C ILE A 40 16.36 13.16 -11.97
N ILE A 41 15.72 12.01 -11.77
CA ILE A 41 15.68 10.92 -12.77
C ILE A 41 14.55 11.14 -13.78
N GLY A 42 13.38 11.60 -13.32
CA GLY A 42 12.20 11.83 -14.16
C GLY A 42 12.30 13.00 -15.14
N HIS A 43 13.38 13.80 -15.11
CA HIS A 43 13.59 14.98 -15.95
C HIS A 43 12.38 15.93 -16.03
N SER A 44 11.60 16.03 -14.94
CA SER A 44 10.45 16.91 -14.82
C SER A 44 10.94 18.36 -14.79
N GLY A 45 11.22 18.93 -15.97
CA GLY A 45 11.80 20.26 -16.13
C GLY A 45 10.94 21.34 -15.47
N GLY A 46 11.44 21.89 -14.36
CA GLY A 46 11.10 23.22 -13.84
C GLY A 46 9.66 23.54 -13.42
N GLN A 47 8.64 22.73 -13.75
CA GLN A 47 7.23 23.12 -13.58
C GLN A 47 6.52 22.51 -12.36
N VAL A 48 7.14 21.57 -11.64
CA VAL A 48 6.56 21.02 -10.41
C VAL A 48 7.32 21.58 -9.21
N THR A 49 6.78 22.64 -8.61
CA THR A 49 7.20 23.15 -7.29
C THR A 49 6.71 22.20 -6.20
N LEU A 50 7.24 20.97 -6.20
CA LEU A 50 7.06 20.01 -5.13
C LEU A 50 7.74 20.56 -3.87
N SER A 51 6.96 21.29 -3.07
CA SER A 51 7.40 21.78 -1.78
C SER A 51 7.60 20.57 -0.85
N TYR A 52 8.84 20.37 -0.41
CA TYR A 52 9.24 19.32 0.53
C TYR A 52 8.33 19.28 1.76
N SER A 53 7.95 20.46 2.27
CA SER A 53 7.02 20.56 3.40
C SER A 53 5.65 19.97 3.10
N THR A 54 5.17 20.03 1.86
CA THR A 54 3.84 19.53 1.49
C THR A 54 3.85 18.01 1.41
N ALA A 55 4.85 17.42 0.74
CA ALA A 55 4.99 15.97 0.66
C ALA A 55 5.17 15.32 2.04
N ALA A 56 6.06 15.89 2.88
CA ALA A 56 6.27 15.39 4.23
C ALA A 56 5.01 15.52 5.11
N LYS A 57 4.29 16.65 5.05
CA LYS A 57 3.02 16.83 5.77
C LYS A 57 1.96 15.83 5.30
N SER A 58 1.82 15.61 3.99
CA SER A 58 0.88 14.63 3.46
C SER A 58 1.18 13.22 4.00
N VAL A 59 2.44 12.78 4.00
CA VAL A 59 2.81 11.47 4.55
C VAL A 59 2.50 11.36 6.05
N VAL A 60 2.82 12.38 6.85
CA VAL A 60 2.52 12.38 8.29
C VAL A 60 1.02 12.34 8.56
N VAL A 61 0.22 13.09 7.79
CA VAL A 61 -1.24 13.12 7.97
C VAL A 61 -1.89 11.82 7.50
N PHE A 62 -1.52 11.31 6.33
CA PHE A 62 -2.13 10.11 5.75
C PHE A 62 -1.64 8.81 6.35
N LEU A 63 -0.43 8.77 6.92
CA LEU A 63 0.16 7.53 7.46
C LEU A 63 0.48 7.64 8.96
N GLY A 64 1.02 8.77 9.40
CA GLY A 64 1.39 8.99 10.81
C GLY A 64 0.19 9.03 11.75
N ILE A 65 -0.86 9.81 11.44
CA ILE A 65 -2.06 9.92 12.29
C ILE A 65 -2.78 8.57 12.42
N PRO A 66 -3.08 7.82 11.33
CA PRO A 66 -3.73 6.51 11.44
C PRO A 66 -2.88 5.49 12.20
N LEU A 67 -1.57 5.49 12.00
CA LEU A 67 -0.66 4.58 12.70
C LEU A 67 -0.59 4.90 14.20
N GLY A 68 -0.50 6.18 14.55
CA GLY A 68 -0.56 6.63 15.94
C GLY A 68 -1.89 6.26 16.61
N ALA A 69 -3.00 6.52 15.93
CA ALA A 69 -4.33 6.12 16.41
C ALA A 69 -4.42 4.61 16.63
N ALA A 70 -3.96 3.79 15.68
CA ALA A 70 -3.98 2.33 15.79
C ALA A 70 -3.17 1.81 16.99
N ILE A 71 -1.98 2.39 17.26
CA ILE A 71 -1.14 2.03 18.41
C ILE A 71 -1.83 2.41 19.72
N ILE A 72 -2.37 3.63 19.81
CA ILE A 72 -3.08 4.11 21.00
C ILE A 72 -4.29 3.22 21.27
N THR A 73 -5.12 2.96 20.25
CA THR A 73 -6.28 2.07 20.36
C THR A 73 -5.86 0.68 20.83
N ARG A 74 -4.77 0.11 20.31
CA ARG A 74 -4.25 -1.19 20.76
C ARG A 74 -3.86 -1.18 22.23
N ILE A 75 -3.07 -0.19 22.68
CA ILE A 75 -2.61 -0.12 24.07
C ILE A 75 -3.79 0.10 25.03
N VAL A 76 -4.71 1.00 24.68
CA VAL A 76 -5.87 1.32 25.51
C VAL A 76 -6.83 0.13 25.58
N LEU A 77 -7.17 -0.50 24.45
CA LEU A 77 -8.07 -1.66 24.47
C LEU A 77 -7.45 -2.86 25.16
N GLN A 78 -6.15 -3.13 24.99
CA GLN A 78 -5.53 -4.26 25.71
C GLN A 78 -5.51 -4.04 27.23
N LYS A 79 -5.42 -2.78 27.69
CA LYS A 79 -5.49 -2.44 29.12
C LYS A 79 -6.91 -2.53 29.68
N ILE A 80 -7.93 -2.13 28.91
CA ILE A 80 -9.32 -2.09 29.37
C ILE A 80 -10.03 -3.44 29.18
N ALA A 81 -9.82 -4.06 28.03
CA ALA A 81 -10.44 -5.31 27.63
C ALA A 81 -9.33 -6.29 27.23
N SER A 82 -8.90 -7.09 28.22
CA SER A 82 -7.90 -8.19 28.16
C SER A 82 -7.43 -8.59 26.76
N PRO A 83 -6.12 -8.86 26.54
CA PRO A 83 -5.55 -9.17 25.22
C PRO A 83 -6.37 -10.16 24.36
N ARG A 84 -6.97 -11.18 24.98
CA ARG A 84 -7.83 -12.15 24.30
C ARG A 84 -9.09 -11.54 23.68
N TRP A 85 -9.70 -10.55 24.32
CA TRP A 85 -10.89 -9.86 23.80
C TRP A 85 -10.54 -8.97 22.61
N TYR A 86 -9.38 -8.30 22.65
CA TYR A 86 -8.87 -7.52 21.52
C TYR A 86 -8.68 -8.38 20.26
N ASP A 87 -8.03 -9.54 20.39
CA ASP A 87 -7.76 -10.42 19.25
C ASP A 87 -9.01 -11.13 18.74
N GLN A 88 -9.88 -11.60 19.64
CA GLN A 88 -11.04 -12.44 19.25
C GLN A 88 -12.28 -11.66 18.86
N VAL A 89 -12.49 -10.46 19.42
CA VAL A 89 -13.72 -9.68 19.21
C VAL A 89 -13.43 -8.43 18.40
N PHE A 90 -12.53 -7.57 18.87
CA PHE A 90 -12.27 -6.28 18.22
C PHE A 90 -11.64 -6.45 16.84
N LEU A 91 -10.55 -7.24 16.72
CA LEU A 91 -9.88 -7.46 15.45
C LEU A 91 -10.80 -8.11 14.40
N LYS A 92 -11.57 -9.12 14.81
CA LYS A 92 -12.53 -9.80 13.91
C LYS A 92 -13.65 -8.87 13.44
N ARG A 93 -14.09 -7.93 14.29
CA ARG A 93 -15.14 -6.95 13.93
C ARG A 93 -14.60 -5.82 13.07
N ALA A 94 -13.36 -5.38 13.30
CA ALA A 94 -12.73 -4.26 12.59
C ALA A 94 -12.15 -4.67 11.21
N GLY A 95 -11.69 -5.90 11.06
CA GLY A 95 -11.11 -6.41 9.80
C GLY A 95 -12.00 -6.17 8.56
N PRO A 96 -13.31 -6.48 8.59
CA PRO A 96 -14.22 -6.24 7.46
C PRO A 96 -14.37 -4.76 7.07
N TRP A 97 -14.22 -3.82 8.02
CA TRP A 97 -14.36 -2.39 7.73
C TRP A 97 -13.28 -1.89 6.80
N SER A 98 -12.05 -2.38 6.93
CA SER A 98 -10.94 -2.04 6.02
C SER A 98 -11.25 -2.46 4.58
N LEU A 99 -11.87 -3.62 4.37
CA LEU A 99 -12.30 -4.06 3.03
C LEU A 99 -13.41 -3.17 2.48
N LEU A 100 -14.34 -2.74 3.34
CA LEU A 100 -15.48 -1.92 2.97
C LEU A 100 -15.06 -0.49 2.61
N GLU A 101 -14.14 0.12 3.38
CA GLU A 101 -13.53 1.42 3.06
C GLU A 101 -12.74 1.38 1.75
N LEU A 102 -11.97 0.30 1.52
CA LEU A 102 -11.26 0.11 0.26
C LEU A 102 -12.24 0.03 -0.91
N LEU A 103 -13.29 -0.79 -0.81
CA LEU A 103 -14.28 -0.95 -1.86
C LEU A 103 -15.03 0.37 -2.12
N PHE A 104 -15.37 1.10 -1.06
CA PHE A 104 -15.97 2.42 -1.16
C PHE A 104 -15.05 3.41 -1.89
N THR A 105 -13.75 3.41 -1.57
CA THR A 105 -12.75 4.26 -2.23
C THR A 105 -12.65 3.93 -3.71
N ILE A 106 -12.60 2.64 -4.07
CA ILE A 106 -12.61 2.19 -5.46
C ILE A 106 -13.88 2.70 -6.15
N LEU A 107 -15.06 2.52 -5.57
CA LEU A 107 -16.32 3.00 -6.15
C LEU A 107 -16.32 4.53 -6.35
N MET A 108 -15.81 5.30 -5.39
CA MET A 108 -15.68 6.76 -5.49
C MET A 108 -14.71 7.19 -6.61
N VAL A 109 -13.56 6.52 -6.73
CA VAL A 109 -12.60 6.80 -7.81
C VAL A 109 -13.21 6.49 -9.17
N PHE A 110 -13.86 5.33 -9.31
CA PHE A 110 -14.54 4.96 -10.56
C PHE A 110 -15.74 5.86 -10.87
N ALA A 111 -16.51 6.28 -9.86
CA ALA A 111 -17.64 7.19 -10.05
C ALA A 111 -17.19 8.59 -10.50
N SER A 112 -16.12 9.12 -9.92
CA SER A 112 -15.61 10.46 -10.27
C SER A 112 -14.91 10.49 -11.63
N ARG A 113 -14.23 9.40 -12.04
CA ARG A 113 -13.46 9.32 -13.30
C ARG A 113 -14.11 8.45 -14.38
N GLY A 114 -15.32 7.94 -14.15
CA GLY A 114 -15.93 6.88 -14.98
C GLY A 114 -16.07 7.21 -16.46
N ARG A 115 -16.43 8.46 -16.81
CA ARG A 115 -16.48 8.91 -18.21
C ARG A 115 -15.10 8.88 -18.89
N GLN A 116 -14.05 9.26 -18.16
CA GLN A 116 -12.69 9.31 -18.68
C GLN A 116 -12.09 7.91 -18.85
N VAL A 117 -12.39 6.99 -17.92
CA VAL A 117 -12.01 5.56 -18.02
C VAL A 117 -12.60 4.92 -19.28
N VAL A 118 -13.87 5.20 -19.59
CA VAL A 118 -14.53 4.65 -20.78
C VAL A 118 -13.92 5.21 -22.08
N HIS A 119 -13.59 6.50 -22.13
CA HIS A 119 -12.95 7.12 -23.30
C HIS A 119 -11.47 6.74 -23.51
N GLN A 120 -10.76 6.32 -22.45
CA GLN A 120 -9.33 5.98 -22.50
C GLN A 120 -9.05 4.51 -22.18
N ILE A 121 -9.93 3.60 -22.58
CA ILE A 121 -9.83 2.17 -22.26
C ILE A 121 -8.49 1.55 -22.69
N VAL A 122 -7.94 1.98 -23.84
CA VAL A 122 -6.64 1.50 -24.34
C VAL A 122 -5.49 1.90 -23.41
N SER A 123 -5.55 3.10 -22.84
CA SER A 123 -4.54 3.57 -21.89
C SER A 123 -4.62 2.78 -20.58
N VAL A 124 -5.83 2.59 -20.06
CA VAL A 124 -6.09 1.80 -18.84
C VAL A 124 -5.60 0.36 -19.00
N VAL A 125 -5.90 -0.29 -20.12
CA VAL A 125 -5.45 -1.66 -20.41
C VAL A 125 -3.92 -1.72 -20.53
N ARG A 126 -3.28 -0.73 -21.16
CA ARG A 126 -1.80 -0.68 -21.26
C ARG A 126 -1.14 -0.59 -19.88
N VAL A 127 -1.64 0.29 -19.01
CA VAL A 127 -1.13 0.45 -17.65
C VAL A 127 -1.40 -0.81 -16.82
N ALA A 128 -2.61 -1.36 -16.89
CA ALA A 128 -2.97 -2.60 -16.21
C ALA A 128 -2.09 -3.78 -16.65
N THR A 129 -1.84 -3.91 -17.96
CA THR A 129 -0.96 -4.95 -18.50
C THR A 129 0.46 -4.81 -17.95
N SER A 130 1.01 -3.58 -17.94
CA SER A 130 2.34 -3.32 -17.37
C SER A 130 2.42 -3.68 -15.88
N LEU A 131 1.37 -3.38 -15.12
CA LEU A 131 1.29 -3.71 -13.69
C LEU A 131 1.18 -5.22 -13.45
N ILE A 132 0.42 -5.94 -14.28
CA ILE A 132 0.31 -7.40 -14.20
C ILE A 132 1.66 -8.06 -14.51
N VAL A 133 2.34 -7.62 -15.57
CA VAL A 133 3.67 -8.14 -15.93
C VAL A 133 4.66 -7.87 -14.81
N TYR A 134 4.68 -6.64 -14.27
CA TYR A 134 5.49 -6.30 -13.11
C TYR A 134 5.21 -7.23 -11.92
N PHE A 135 3.94 -7.42 -11.58
CA PHE A 135 3.53 -8.26 -10.46
C PHE A 135 4.01 -9.70 -10.64
N ILE A 136 3.76 -10.29 -11.81
CA ILE A 136 4.17 -11.67 -12.13
C ILE A 136 5.69 -11.80 -12.05
N VAL A 137 6.44 -10.90 -12.69
CA VAL A 137 7.90 -10.95 -12.72
C VAL A 137 8.48 -10.86 -11.30
N VAL A 138 8.07 -9.85 -10.52
CA VAL A 138 8.60 -9.65 -9.17
C VAL A 138 8.18 -10.78 -8.24
N PHE A 139 6.94 -11.27 -8.35
CA PHE A 139 6.44 -12.37 -7.54
C PHE A 139 7.25 -13.64 -7.76
N PHE A 140 7.36 -14.10 -9.02
CA PHE A 140 8.10 -15.32 -9.33
C PHE A 140 9.60 -15.18 -9.10
N PHE A 141 10.17 -14.00 -9.38
CA PHE A 141 11.58 -13.74 -9.08
C PHE A 141 11.87 -13.86 -7.59
N THR A 142 11.06 -13.22 -6.74
CA THR A 142 11.21 -13.27 -5.28
C THR A 142 10.98 -14.69 -4.75
N LEU A 143 9.99 -15.41 -5.31
CA LEU A 143 9.70 -16.79 -4.94
C LEU A 143 10.87 -17.72 -5.26
N LEU A 144 11.47 -17.57 -6.44
CA LEU A 144 12.63 -18.36 -6.85
C LEU A 144 13.86 -18.07 -5.99
N VAL A 145 14.13 -16.81 -5.67
CA VAL A 145 15.26 -16.41 -4.81
C VAL A 145 15.07 -16.96 -3.41
N THR A 146 13.89 -16.78 -2.81
CA THR A 146 13.60 -17.28 -1.45
C THR A 146 13.61 -18.80 -1.38
N TYR A 147 13.10 -19.47 -2.41
CA TYR A 147 13.18 -20.93 -2.53
C TYR A 147 14.63 -21.42 -2.63
N LYS A 148 15.47 -20.78 -3.47
CA LYS A 148 16.90 -21.13 -3.59
C LYS A 148 17.70 -20.90 -2.31
N LEU A 149 17.31 -19.91 -1.51
CA LEU A 149 17.93 -19.64 -0.21
C LEU A 149 17.46 -20.62 0.88
N GLY A 150 16.56 -21.56 0.58
CA GLY A 150 16.10 -22.58 1.50
C GLY A 150 15.02 -22.11 2.48
N PHE A 151 14.39 -20.95 2.23
CA PHE A 151 13.27 -20.52 3.06
C PHE A 151 12.04 -21.42 2.83
N GLY A 152 11.33 -21.77 3.91
CA GLY A 152 10.11 -22.56 3.82
C GLY A 152 9.00 -21.86 3.03
N TYR A 153 8.09 -22.64 2.42
CA TYR A 153 7.02 -22.13 1.55
C TYR A 153 6.23 -20.98 2.18
N LYS A 154 5.91 -21.06 3.47
CA LYS A 154 5.13 -20.03 4.18
C LYS A 154 5.82 -18.65 4.13
N LEU A 155 7.13 -18.61 4.37
CA LEU A 155 7.94 -17.39 4.34
C LEU A 155 8.16 -16.91 2.91
N ALA A 156 8.46 -17.83 1.99
CA ALA A 156 8.67 -17.53 0.58
C ALA A 156 7.42 -16.94 -0.09
N ALA A 157 6.25 -17.50 0.17
CA ALA A 157 4.97 -17.00 -0.32
C ALA A 157 4.66 -15.60 0.27
N THR A 158 4.80 -15.43 1.59
CA THR A 158 4.60 -14.13 2.24
C THR A 158 5.52 -13.07 1.64
N GLN A 159 6.82 -13.35 1.53
CA GLN A 159 7.81 -12.42 1.00
C GLN A 159 7.51 -12.05 -0.45
N SER A 160 7.10 -13.01 -1.27
CA SER A 160 6.78 -12.79 -2.68
C SER A 160 5.54 -11.92 -2.86
N PHE A 161 4.49 -12.15 -2.06
CA PHE A 161 3.31 -11.29 -2.05
C PHE A 161 3.64 -9.88 -1.57
N THR A 162 4.47 -9.74 -0.53
CA THR A 162 4.88 -8.42 -0.05
C THR A 162 5.75 -7.67 -1.06
N ALA A 163 6.69 -8.34 -1.73
CA ALA A 163 7.57 -7.71 -2.72
C ALA A 163 6.81 -7.28 -3.98
N ALA A 164 5.85 -8.08 -4.45
CA ALA A 164 5.05 -7.76 -5.63
C ALA A 164 3.92 -6.74 -5.36
N SER A 165 3.50 -6.60 -4.10
CA SER A 165 2.40 -5.70 -3.72
C SER A 165 2.87 -4.25 -3.55
N ASN A 166 2.16 -3.31 -4.17
CA ASN A 166 2.40 -1.88 -4.03
C ASN A 166 1.28 -1.19 -3.22
N ASN A 167 1.60 -0.09 -2.53
CA ASN A 167 0.60 0.76 -1.87
C ASN A 167 -0.09 1.68 -2.89
N PHE A 168 -1.04 1.14 -3.65
CA PHE A 168 -1.75 1.90 -4.69
C PHE A 168 -2.51 3.12 -4.11
N GLU A 169 -3.09 3.00 -2.90
CA GLU A 169 -3.80 4.10 -2.23
C GLU A 169 -2.87 5.30 -2.01
N LEU A 170 -1.66 5.03 -1.50
CA LEU A 170 -0.65 6.08 -1.31
C LEU A 170 -0.21 6.67 -2.65
N ALA A 171 -0.02 5.84 -3.68
CA ALA A 171 0.36 6.31 -5.01
C ALA A 171 -0.69 7.25 -5.62
N ILE A 172 -1.98 6.92 -5.49
CA ILE A 172 -3.08 7.79 -5.94
C ILE A 172 -3.12 9.07 -5.10
N ALA A 173 -3.01 8.98 -3.77
CA ALA A 173 -3.03 10.15 -2.90
C ALA A 173 -1.88 11.13 -3.22
N VAL A 174 -0.68 10.62 -3.44
CA VAL A 174 0.50 11.43 -3.83
C VAL A 174 0.32 12.00 -5.24
N ALA A 175 -0.19 11.22 -6.20
CA ALA A 175 -0.44 11.69 -7.55
C ALA A 175 -1.49 12.82 -7.57
N VAL A 176 -2.61 12.66 -6.86
CA VAL A 176 -3.66 13.69 -6.74
C VAL A 176 -3.13 14.93 -6.01
N ALA A 177 -2.33 14.76 -4.95
CA ALA A 177 -1.74 15.89 -4.22
C ALA A 177 -0.69 16.66 -5.05
N THR A 178 0.04 15.97 -5.94
CA THR A 178 1.14 16.55 -6.72
C THR A 178 0.67 17.16 -8.04
N PHE A 179 -0.19 16.45 -8.77
CA PHE A 179 -0.65 16.83 -10.12
C PHE A 179 -2.07 17.41 -10.13
N GLY A 180 -2.79 17.36 -8.99
CA GLY A 180 -4.16 17.84 -8.86
C GLY A 180 -5.19 16.83 -9.35
N ALA A 181 -6.40 16.88 -8.77
CA ALA A 181 -7.50 15.95 -9.04
C ALA A 181 -8.03 15.97 -10.48
N ASN A 182 -7.66 16.98 -11.28
CA ASN A 182 -8.06 17.16 -12.68
C ASN A 182 -6.88 17.04 -13.67
N SER A 183 -5.71 16.56 -13.24
CA SER A 183 -4.65 16.24 -14.20
C SER A 183 -5.11 15.09 -15.10
N ASN A 184 -4.86 15.29 -16.40
CA ASN A 184 -5.05 14.31 -17.48
C ASN A 184 -3.92 13.30 -17.48
#